data_AF-A0A3M0IZ51-F1
#
_entry.id   AF-A0A3M0IZ51-F1
#
_cell.length_a   1.000
_cell.length_b   1.000
_cell.length_c   1.000
_cell.angle_alpha   90.00
_cell.angle_beta   90.00
_cell.angle_gamma   90.00
#
_symmetry.space_group_name_H-M   'P 1'
#
loop_
_entity.id
_entity.type
_entity.pdbx_description
1 polymer ?
#
loop_
_entity_poly.entity_id
_entity_poly.type
_entity_poly.pdbx_seq_one_letter_code
_entity_poly.pdbx_strand_id
1 'polypeptide(L)'
;MVELQRGPKTFEELKQFLKEQENILMTELMSQVLFEKRSEYSSRLSEMELLLDTVTAQLEKQDQPAVRFLTDAGRILSSYETRLVSLCSCAVPSGREMVTLGPETANPYLVLWQNHKVIRQGNVKQNLPDTSKRFLTNSSVLGSPGFMSGRHYWEVEVVKGDGWAVGVALESVPRKDFPSLIRSGKIWALQLDQDGQ
;
A
#
# COMPACT_ATOMS: atom_id res chain seq x y z
N MET A 1 -63.06 -53.31 -14.49
CA MET A 1 -62.23 -52.48 -15.39
C MET A 1 -61.63 -51.38 -14.52
N VAL A 2 -60.50 -51.66 -13.88
CA VAL A 2 -59.85 -50.71 -12.96
C VAL A 2 -58.36 -50.78 -13.22
N GLU A 3 -57.75 -49.59 -13.23
CA GLU A 3 -56.32 -49.28 -13.23
C GLU A 3 -55.61 -49.18 -14.58
N LEU A 4 -55.62 -47.96 -15.13
CA LEU A 4 -54.51 -47.44 -15.94
C LEU A 4 -54.54 -45.90 -15.95
N GLN A 5 -54.44 -45.26 -14.77
CA GLN A 5 -54.16 -43.82 -14.65
C GLN A 5 -52.99 -43.49 -13.70
N ARG A 6 -52.18 -44.48 -13.31
CA ARG A 6 -51.09 -44.33 -12.31
C ARG A 6 -49.68 -44.22 -12.92
N GLY A 7 -49.57 -43.73 -14.16
CA GLY A 7 -48.30 -43.61 -14.90
C GLY A 7 -47.63 -42.23 -14.88
N PRO A 8 -48.36 -41.13 -15.15
CA PRO A 8 -47.72 -39.82 -15.32
C PRO A 8 -47.50 -39.06 -14.00
N LYS A 9 -48.41 -39.18 -13.01
CA LYS A 9 -48.24 -38.50 -11.70
C LYS A 9 -47.05 -39.04 -10.91
N THR A 10 -46.88 -40.36 -10.90
CA THR A 10 -45.79 -41.06 -10.22
C THR A 10 -44.43 -40.78 -10.85
N PHE A 11 -44.38 -40.59 -12.17
CA PHE A 11 -43.15 -40.23 -12.88
C PHE A 11 -42.68 -38.80 -12.55
N GLU A 12 -43.61 -37.86 -12.45
CA GLU A 12 -43.27 -36.48 -12.08
C GLU A 12 -42.82 -36.37 -10.61
N GLU A 13 -43.47 -37.12 -9.71
CA GLU A 13 -43.04 -37.26 -8.31
C GLU A 13 -41.62 -37.83 -8.21
N LEU A 14 -41.30 -38.86 -9.01
CA LEU A 14 -39.96 -39.45 -9.04
C LEU A 14 -38.90 -38.47 -9.54
N LYS A 15 -39.22 -37.67 -10.58
CA LYS A 15 -38.32 -36.62 -11.07
C LYS A 15 -38.06 -35.55 -10.03
N GLN A 16 -39.10 -35.09 -9.34
CA GLN A 16 -38.98 -34.11 -8.27
C GLN A 16 -38.09 -34.66 -7.15
N PHE A 17 -38.29 -35.92 -6.75
CA PHE A 17 -37.47 -36.59 -5.76
C PHE A 17 -35.99 -36.65 -6.17
N LEU A 18 -35.69 -37.07 -7.42
CA LEU A 18 -34.31 -37.13 -7.91
C LEU A 18 -33.63 -35.76 -7.90
N LYS A 19 -34.37 -34.71 -8.27
CA LYS A 19 -33.86 -33.33 -8.25
C LYS A 19 -33.61 -32.82 -6.83
N GLU A 20 -34.48 -33.19 -5.89
CA GLU A 20 -34.30 -32.91 -4.46
C GLU A 20 -33.03 -33.59 -3.93
N GLN A 21 -32.84 -34.87 -4.26
CA GLN A 21 -31.64 -35.63 -3.84
C GLN A 21 -30.35 -35.08 -4.45
N GLU A 22 -30.37 -34.67 -5.72
CA GLU A 22 -29.24 -34.02 -6.36
C GLU A 22 -28.88 -32.70 -5.66
N ASN A 23 -29.87 -31.86 -5.35
CA ASN A 23 -29.64 -30.61 -4.62
C ASN A 23 -29.08 -30.82 -3.21
N ILE A 24 -29.57 -31.83 -2.49
CA ILE A 24 -29.07 -32.18 -1.16
C ILE A 24 -27.60 -32.62 -1.26
N LEU A 25 -27.29 -33.52 -2.20
CA LEU A 25 -25.93 -34.03 -2.37
C LEU A 25 -24.95 -32.94 -2.80
N MET A 26 -25.39 -32.03 -3.68
CA MET A 26 -24.59 -30.88 -4.10
C MET A 26 -24.32 -29.92 -2.94
N THR A 27 -25.32 -29.66 -2.11
CA THR A 27 -25.16 -28.81 -0.93
C THR A 27 -24.20 -29.43 0.08
N GLU A 28 -24.32 -30.73 0.34
CA GLU A 28 -23.43 -31.47 1.24
C GLU A 28 -21.99 -31.43 0.74
N LEU A 29 -21.77 -31.76 -0.53
CA LEU A 29 -20.44 -31.74 -1.15
C LEU A 29 -19.81 -30.34 -1.13
N MET A 30 -20.59 -29.31 -1.47
CA MET A 30 -20.13 -27.92 -1.38
C MET A 30 -19.73 -27.55 0.04
N SER A 31 -20.53 -27.97 1.04
CA SER A 31 -20.24 -27.69 2.45
C SER A 31 -18.96 -28.39 2.92
N GLN A 32 -18.73 -29.62 2.48
CA GLN A 32 -17.52 -30.38 2.79
C GLN A 32 -16.29 -29.74 2.16
N VAL A 33 -16.34 -29.41 0.87
CA VAL A 33 -15.23 -28.74 0.16
C VAL A 33 -14.92 -27.39 0.81
N LEU A 34 -15.94 -26.62 1.19
CA LEU A 34 -15.76 -25.35 1.90
C LEU A 34 -15.13 -25.54 3.28
N PHE A 35 -15.52 -26.59 4.01
CA PHE A 35 -14.93 -26.93 5.31
C PHE A 35 -13.45 -27.33 5.17
N GLU A 36 -13.13 -28.19 4.21
CA GLU A 36 -11.76 -28.61 3.91
C GLU A 36 -10.89 -27.43 3.52
N LYS A 37 -11.38 -26.55 2.63
CA LYS A 37 -10.66 -25.34 2.25
C LYS A 37 -10.46 -24.39 3.43
N ARG A 38 -11.49 -24.18 4.25
CA ARG A 38 -11.38 -23.37 5.47
C ARG A 38 -10.32 -23.94 6.42
N SER A 39 -10.30 -25.26 6.60
CA SER A 39 -9.30 -25.96 7.41
C SER A 39 -7.89 -25.77 6.85
N GLU A 40 -7.70 -25.95 5.54
CA GLU A 40 -6.42 -25.74 4.84
C GLU A 40 -5.88 -24.32 5.04
N TYR A 41 -6.72 -23.30 4.83
CA TYR A 41 -6.34 -21.91 5.05
C TYR A 41 -6.04 -21.61 6.52
N SER A 42 -6.83 -22.17 7.45
CA SER A 42 -6.61 -22.01 8.88
C SER A 42 -5.27 -22.60 9.33
N SER A 43 -4.92 -23.77 8.82
CA SER A 43 -3.63 -24.42 9.11
C SER A 43 -2.46 -23.60 8.57
N ARG A 44 -2.54 -23.15 7.31
CA ARG A 44 -1.51 -22.30 6.70
C ARG A 44 -1.33 -20.96 7.41
N LEU A 45 -2.43 -20.35 7.89
CA LEU A 45 -2.36 -19.13 8.69
C LEU A 45 -1.65 -19.38 10.02
N SER A 46 -1.95 -20.50 10.69
CA SER A 46 -1.31 -20.87 11.96
C SER A 46 0.19 -21.11 11.79
N GLU A 47 0.61 -21.75 10.68
CA GLU A 47 2.03 -21.92 10.35
C GLU A 47 2.73 -20.58 10.13
N MET A 48 2.07 -19.64 9.44
CA MET A 48 2.62 -18.32 9.17
C MET A 48 2.71 -17.46 10.45
N GLU A 49 1.75 -17.56 11.36
CA GLU A 49 1.81 -16.93 12.69
C GLU A 49 3.01 -17.45 13.49
N LEU A 50 3.24 -18.76 13.52
CA LEU A 50 4.39 -19.36 14.21
C LEU A 50 5.74 -18.92 13.60
N LEU A 51 5.81 -18.81 12.27
CA LEU A 51 7.00 -18.30 11.59
C LEU A 51 7.27 -16.83 11.94
N LEU A 52 6.22 -16.01 12.02
CA LEU A 52 6.36 -14.61 12.43
C LEU A 52 6.86 -14.48 13.86
N ASP A 53 6.33 -15.25 14.81
CA ASP A 53 6.82 -15.27 16.19
C ASP A 53 8.29 -15.68 16.25
N THR A 54 8.69 -16.67 15.44
CA THR A 54 10.07 -17.15 15.36
C THR A 54 11.01 -16.07 14.82
N VAL A 55 10.66 -15.41 13.71
CA VAL A 55 11.47 -14.35 13.12
C VAL A 55 11.53 -13.13 14.04
N THR A 56 10.43 -12.79 14.71
CA THR A 56 10.40 -11.70 15.70
C THR A 56 11.38 -11.98 16.84
N ALA A 57 11.36 -13.18 17.41
CA ALA A 57 12.29 -13.57 18.47
C ALA A 57 13.75 -13.62 18.01
N GLN A 58 14.01 -13.96 16.74
CA GLN A 58 15.35 -13.91 16.15
C GLN A 58 15.86 -12.47 16.00
N LEU A 59 14.99 -11.56 15.52
CA LEU A 59 15.31 -10.14 15.41
C LEU A 59 15.63 -9.54 16.79
N GLU A 60 14.81 -9.79 17.80
CA GLU A 60 15.05 -9.29 19.17
C GLU A 60 16.38 -9.77 19.77
N LYS A 61 16.77 -11.02 19.49
CA LYS A 61 18.05 -11.58 19.95
C LYS A 61 19.26 -11.01 19.21
N GLN A 62 19.12 -10.75 17.90
CA GLN A 62 20.19 -10.24 17.07
C GLN A 62 20.43 -8.74 17.25
N ASP A 63 19.42 -7.98 17.71
CA ASP A 63 19.47 -6.51 17.83
C ASP A 63 20.00 -5.97 19.17
N GLN A 64 20.35 -6.84 20.14
CA GLN A 64 20.94 -6.40 21.42
C GLN A 64 22.20 -5.50 21.29
N PRO A 65 23.18 -5.80 20.42
CA PRO A 65 24.36 -4.93 20.25
C PRO A 65 24.04 -3.62 19.51
N ALA A 66 23.07 -3.61 18.59
CA ALA A 66 22.67 -2.42 17.86
C ALA A 66 21.87 -1.45 18.75
N VAL A 67 20.95 -1.95 19.58
CA VAL A 67 20.22 -1.11 20.55
C VAL A 67 21.17 -0.46 21.56
N ARG A 68 22.18 -1.19 22.04
CA ARG A 68 23.22 -0.62 22.91
C ARG A 68 24.07 0.42 22.19
N PHE A 69 24.51 0.14 20.96
CA PHE A 69 25.27 1.09 20.13
C PHE A 69 24.46 2.35 19.81
N LEU A 70 23.17 2.22 19.48
CA LEU A 70 22.26 3.34 19.23
C LEU A 70 21.95 4.13 20.50
N THR A 71 21.87 3.45 21.66
CA THR A 71 21.72 4.12 22.96
C THR A 71 22.97 4.94 23.32
N ASP A 72 24.16 4.38 23.09
CA ASP A 72 25.43 5.08 23.31
C ASP A 72 25.60 6.23 22.30
N ALA A 73 25.27 6.02 21.03
CA ALA A 73 25.24 7.07 20.02
C ALA A 73 24.22 8.17 20.36
N GLY A 74 23.04 7.82 20.87
CA GLY A 74 22.02 8.77 21.32
C GLY A 74 22.49 9.62 22.50
N ARG A 75 23.20 9.02 23.46
CA ARG A 75 23.86 9.75 24.57
C ARG A 75 24.94 10.70 24.06
N ILE A 76 25.75 10.24 23.10
CA ILE A 76 26.80 11.06 22.47
C ILE A 76 26.16 12.23 21.72
N LEU A 77 25.14 12.00 20.90
CA LEU A 77 24.45 13.03 20.12
C LEU A 77 23.74 14.06 21.03
N SER A 78 23.08 13.62 22.10
CA SER A 78 22.47 14.53 23.09
C SER A 78 23.50 15.43 23.80
N SER A 79 24.72 14.90 24.03
CA SER A 79 25.84 15.69 24.57
C SER A 79 26.34 16.76 23.58
N TYR A 80 26.20 16.52 22.27
CA TYR A 80 26.49 17.51 21.24
C TYR A 80 25.35 18.50 21.05
N GLU A 81 24.08 18.12 21.16
CA GLU A 81 22.94 19.04 21.08
C GLU A 81 23.00 20.12 22.17
N THR A 82 23.40 19.74 23.39
CA THR A 82 23.62 20.68 24.49
C THR A 82 24.77 21.67 24.20
N ARG A 83 25.72 21.32 23.32
CA ARG A 83 26.83 22.17 22.87
C ARG A 83 26.53 22.94 21.57
N LEU A 84 25.66 22.42 20.70
CA LEU A 84 25.31 23.02 19.41
C LEU A 84 24.40 24.25 19.56
N VAL A 85 23.61 24.34 20.64
CA VAL A 85 22.87 25.58 20.98
C VAL A 85 23.82 26.79 21.16
N SER A 86 25.10 26.54 21.47
CA SER A 86 26.14 27.58 21.59
C SER A 86 26.93 27.86 20.30
N LEU A 87 26.73 27.11 19.20
CA LEU A 87 27.61 27.14 18.03
C LEU A 87 26.90 27.25 16.67
N CYS A 88 25.58 27.39 16.62
CA CYS A 88 24.87 27.62 15.35
C CYS A 88 24.92 29.09 14.89
N SER A 89 26.07 29.48 14.36
CA SER A 89 26.16 30.37 13.21
C SER A 89 27.28 29.84 12.33
N CYS A 90 26.94 29.15 11.22
CA CYS A 90 27.69 29.17 9.97
C CYS A 90 27.08 28.24 8.89
N ALA A 91 26.77 28.89 7.76
CA ALA A 91 26.49 28.45 6.39
C ALA A 91 26.76 27.00 5.96
N VAL A 92 25.78 26.42 5.24
CA VAL A 92 25.93 25.21 4.41
C VAL A 92 26.32 25.61 2.98
N PRO A 93 27.22 24.88 2.28
CA PRO A 93 27.69 25.25 0.94
C PRO A 93 26.62 25.04 -0.14
N SER A 94 26.49 26.04 -1.02
CA SER A 94 25.63 26.09 -2.20
C SER A 94 25.87 24.96 -3.21
N GLY A 95 24.80 24.36 -3.73
CA GLY A 95 24.85 23.71 -5.06
C GLY A 95 23.80 22.65 -5.39
N ARG A 96 23.17 21.98 -4.41
CA ARG A 96 22.09 20.99 -4.67
C ARG A 96 20.81 21.45 -4.00
N GLU A 97 19.76 21.62 -4.79
CA GLU A 97 18.46 22.00 -4.26
C GLU A 97 17.81 20.82 -3.53
N MET A 98 17.40 21.06 -2.28
CA MET A 98 16.82 20.03 -1.44
C MET A 98 15.31 19.96 -1.68
N VAL A 99 14.88 19.03 -2.53
CA VAL A 99 13.47 18.69 -2.72
C VAL A 99 13.02 17.72 -1.62
N THR A 100 11.93 18.05 -0.95
CA THR A 100 11.26 17.20 0.05
C THR A 100 9.78 17.06 -0.27
N LEU A 101 9.19 15.93 0.07
CA LEU A 101 7.82 15.60 -0.32
C LEU A 101 6.82 16.22 0.66
N GLY A 102 5.81 16.92 0.14
CA GLY A 102 4.81 17.63 0.95
C GLY A 102 3.72 16.70 1.48
N PRO A 103 3.65 16.40 2.79
CA PRO A 103 2.64 15.51 3.38
C PRO A 103 1.20 16.00 3.20
N GLU A 104 1.01 17.31 3.07
CA GLU A 104 -0.26 17.96 2.81
C GLU A 104 -0.79 17.71 1.39
N THR A 105 0.10 17.35 0.47
CA THR A 105 -0.26 17.02 -0.92
C THR A 105 -0.41 15.53 -1.15
N ALA A 106 0.28 14.71 -0.35
CA ALA A 106 0.34 13.26 -0.52
C ALA A 106 -1.04 12.59 -0.46
N ASN A 107 -1.27 11.68 -1.42
CA ASN A 107 -2.43 10.79 -1.38
C ASN A 107 -2.46 9.96 -0.08
N PRO A 108 -3.63 9.73 0.54
CA PRO A 108 -3.75 8.94 1.77
C PRO A 108 -3.16 7.53 1.74
N TYR A 109 -2.97 6.92 0.57
CA TYR A 109 -2.32 5.62 0.43
C TYR A 109 -0.78 5.71 0.36
N LEU A 110 -0.20 6.90 0.26
CA LEU A 110 1.26 7.10 0.23
C LEU A 110 1.79 7.35 1.63
N VAL A 111 2.76 6.55 2.05
CA VAL A 111 3.44 6.70 3.33
C VAL A 111 4.80 7.34 3.10
N LEU A 112 5.08 8.45 3.79
CA LEU A 112 6.33 9.21 3.69
C LEU A 112 7.28 8.88 4.84
N TRP A 113 8.57 8.70 4.54
CA TRP A 113 9.59 8.30 5.52
C TRP A 113 10.90 9.07 5.29
N GLN A 114 11.85 8.92 6.22
CA GLN A 114 13.21 9.45 6.12
C GLN A 114 13.25 10.94 5.76
N ASN A 115 12.64 11.76 6.62
CA ASN A 115 12.55 13.22 6.45
C ASN A 115 11.85 13.63 5.14
N HIS A 116 10.79 12.90 4.78
CA HIS A 116 9.99 13.13 3.57
C HIS A 116 10.78 13.02 2.26
N LYS A 117 11.74 12.08 2.20
CA LYS A 117 12.49 11.78 0.97
C LYS A 117 12.16 10.42 0.37
N VAL A 118 11.51 9.55 1.14
CA VAL A 118 11.12 8.20 0.70
C VAL A 118 9.61 8.08 0.70
N ILE A 119 9.08 7.46 -0.36
CA ILE A 119 7.66 7.17 -0.53
C ILE A 119 7.49 5.67 -0.64
N ARG A 120 6.45 5.15 0.01
CA ARG A 120 5.97 3.79 -0.22
C ARG A 120 4.46 3.81 -0.44
N GLN A 121 3.97 3.04 -1.40
CA GLN A 121 2.55 2.77 -1.54
C GLN A 121 2.11 1.79 -0.45
N GLY A 122 1.11 2.18 0.33
CA GLY A 122 0.47 1.35 1.35
C GLY A 122 -0.84 0.74 0.84
N ASN A 123 -1.25 -0.35 1.48
CA ASN A 123 -2.52 -1.03 1.19
C ASN A 123 -3.70 -0.46 1.99
N VAL A 124 -3.41 0.40 2.98
CA VAL A 124 -4.40 0.96 3.90
C VAL A 124 -4.42 2.48 3.73
N LYS A 125 -5.64 3.02 3.60
CA LYS A 125 -5.87 4.46 3.53
C LYS A 125 -5.57 5.09 4.90
N GLN A 126 -4.64 6.03 4.95
CA GLN A 126 -4.39 6.79 6.18
C GLN A 126 -5.55 7.73 6.51
N ASN A 127 -5.82 7.94 7.80
CA ASN A 127 -6.82 8.89 8.27
C ASN A 127 -6.26 10.33 8.24
N LEU A 128 -6.22 10.93 7.05
CA LEU A 128 -5.72 12.28 6.83
C LEU A 128 -6.87 13.23 6.46
N PRO A 129 -6.82 14.51 6.88
CA PRO A 129 -7.85 15.48 6.54
C PRO A 129 -7.92 15.72 5.04
N ASP A 130 -9.13 15.83 4.53
CA ASP A 130 -9.38 16.19 3.13
C ASP A 130 -9.18 17.70 2.94
N THR A 131 -8.07 18.07 2.30
CA THR A 131 -7.73 19.47 1.99
C THR A 131 -7.67 19.67 0.48
N SER A 132 -7.88 20.90 0.00
CA SER A 132 -7.78 21.21 -1.44
C SER A 132 -6.41 20.86 -2.05
N LYS A 133 -5.35 20.85 -1.23
CA LYS A 133 -3.99 20.50 -1.63
C LYS A 133 -3.77 18.98 -1.77
N ARG A 134 -4.61 18.13 -1.19
CA ARG A 134 -4.39 16.68 -1.18
C ARG A 134 -4.86 16.01 -2.46
N PHE A 135 -4.01 15.17 -3.05
CA PHE A 135 -4.43 14.23 -4.10
C PHE A 135 -5.34 13.14 -3.52
N LEU A 136 -6.50 12.92 -4.12
CA LEU A 136 -7.41 11.84 -3.72
C LEU A 136 -7.52 10.76 -4.78
N THR A 137 -7.39 11.12 -6.05
CA THR A 137 -7.64 10.22 -7.18
C THR A 137 -6.42 9.47 -7.65
N ASN A 138 -5.25 10.13 -7.71
CA ASN A 138 -4.00 9.49 -8.11
C ASN A 138 -3.08 9.28 -6.91
N SER A 139 -2.29 8.22 -6.92
CA SER A 139 -1.24 7.92 -5.93
C SER A 139 -0.05 8.86 -6.16
N SER A 140 -0.25 10.16 -5.91
CA SER A 140 0.72 11.21 -6.19
C SER A 140 0.99 12.09 -4.97
N VAL A 141 2.15 12.74 -4.98
CA VAL A 141 2.63 13.72 -3.99
C VAL A 141 3.49 14.75 -4.71
N LEU A 142 3.45 16.01 -4.28
CA LEU A 142 4.33 17.07 -4.82
C LEU A 142 5.58 17.21 -3.95
N GLY A 143 6.70 17.50 -4.63
CA GLY A 143 7.90 18.03 -3.99
C GLY A 143 7.74 19.49 -3.58
N SER A 144 8.53 19.89 -2.60
CA SER A 144 8.66 21.25 -2.07
C SER A 144 10.15 21.56 -1.84
N PRO A 145 10.59 22.82 -2.07
CA PRO A 145 9.81 23.95 -2.57
C PRO A 145 9.44 23.81 -4.05
N GLY A 146 8.44 24.58 -4.49
CA GLY A 146 8.11 24.73 -5.91
C GLY A 146 9.09 25.67 -6.61
N PHE A 147 9.18 25.56 -7.93
CA PHE A 147 10.10 26.35 -8.76
C PHE A 147 9.35 27.34 -9.64
N MET A 148 9.84 28.58 -9.73
CA MET A 148 9.26 29.63 -10.58
C MET A 148 10.14 30.00 -11.79
N SER A 149 11.44 29.73 -11.70
CA SER A 149 12.43 29.98 -12.76
C SER A 149 13.73 29.23 -12.46
N GLY A 150 14.61 29.09 -13.45
CA GLY A 150 15.94 28.49 -13.28
C GLY A 150 16.07 27.09 -13.87
N ARG A 151 17.20 26.43 -13.59
CA ARG A 151 17.45 25.04 -13.99
C ARG A 151 17.64 24.23 -12.72
N HIS A 152 16.79 23.22 -12.57
CA HIS A 152 16.66 22.42 -11.36
C HIS A 152 16.91 20.96 -11.69
N TYR A 153 17.55 20.25 -10.78
CA TYR A 153 17.92 18.85 -10.95
C TYR A 153 17.69 18.08 -9.66
N TRP A 154 17.06 16.92 -9.80
CA TRP A 154 16.87 15.96 -8.73
C TRP A 154 17.05 14.54 -9.27
N GLU A 155 17.48 13.65 -8.39
CA GLU A 155 17.62 12.23 -8.66
C GLU A 155 16.59 11.48 -7.83
N VAL A 156 16.01 10.43 -8.41
CA VAL A 156 15.07 9.54 -7.71
C VAL A 156 15.56 8.11 -7.88
N GLU A 157 15.78 7.45 -6.76
CA GLU A 157 16.03 6.01 -6.74
C GLU A 157 14.70 5.26 -6.73
N VAL A 158 14.53 4.34 -7.68
CA VAL A 158 13.31 3.53 -7.83
C VAL A 158 13.62 2.07 -7.55
N VAL A 159 12.77 1.43 -6.76
CA VAL A 159 12.87 0.01 -6.46
C VAL A 159 12.14 -0.79 -7.53
N LYS A 160 12.75 -1.89 -7.99
CA LYS A 160 12.17 -2.77 -9.01
C LYS A 160 10.94 -3.51 -8.45
N GLY A 161 9.82 -3.49 -9.17
CA GLY A 161 8.65 -4.33 -8.88
C GLY A 161 7.30 -3.62 -8.98
N ASP A 162 7.26 -2.30 -8.79
CA ASP A 162 6.03 -1.50 -8.86
C ASP A 162 6.08 -0.49 -10.00
N GLY A 163 4.92 -0.17 -10.57
CA GLY A 163 4.79 0.92 -11.53
C GLY A 163 5.06 2.25 -10.84
N TRP A 164 5.80 3.15 -11.51
CA TRP A 164 6.16 4.44 -10.95
C TRP A 164 6.07 5.54 -12.00
N ALA A 165 5.84 6.77 -11.54
CA ALA A 165 5.93 7.94 -12.39
C ALA A 165 6.67 9.06 -11.64
N VAL A 166 7.61 9.73 -12.34
CA VAL A 166 8.41 10.84 -11.81
C VAL A 166 8.39 11.98 -12.82
N GLY A 167 8.20 13.21 -12.35
CA GLY A 167 8.11 14.35 -13.24
C GLY A 167 7.87 15.68 -12.54
N VAL A 168 7.37 16.64 -13.32
CA VAL A 168 7.00 17.98 -12.87
C VAL A 168 5.52 18.22 -13.10
N ALA A 169 4.91 19.00 -12.21
CA ALA A 169 3.54 19.43 -12.33
C ALA A 169 3.41 20.90 -11.96
N LEU A 170 2.45 21.60 -12.58
CA LEU A 170 2.06 22.92 -12.11
C LEU A 170 1.39 22.81 -10.73
N GLU A 171 1.62 23.79 -9.86
CA GLU A 171 0.96 23.82 -8.54
C GLU A 171 -0.57 23.80 -8.65
N SER A 172 -1.12 24.35 -9.74
CA SER A 172 -2.55 24.39 -10.05
C SER A 172 -3.12 23.11 -10.68
N VAL A 173 -2.39 22.00 -10.63
CA VAL A 173 -2.87 20.69 -11.11
C VAL A 173 -4.14 20.25 -10.34
N PRO A 174 -5.19 19.76 -11.03
CA PRO A 174 -6.36 19.22 -10.35
C PRO A 174 -6.00 18.04 -9.45
N ARG A 175 -6.56 17.96 -8.24
CA ARG A 175 -6.16 16.94 -7.24
C ARG A 175 -7.29 16.00 -6.81
N LYS A 176 -8.53 16.31 -7.21
CA LYS A 176 -9.75 15.64 -6.71
C LYS A 176 -10.46 14.76 -7.73
N ASP A 177 -10.22 14.99 -9.02
CA ASP A 177 -10.97 14.34 -10.10
C ASP A 177 -10.02 13.82 -11.19
N PHE A 178 -10.14 12.54 -11.53
CA PHE A 178 -9.23 11.84 -12.44
C PHE A 178 -9.41 12.28 -13.92
N PRO A 179 -10.64 12.38 -14.46
CA PRO A 179 -10.88 13.01 -15.76
C PRO A 179 -10.33 14.44 -15.87
N SER A 180 -10.42 15.25 -14.82
CA SER A 180 -9.86 16.60 -14.80
C SER A 180 -8.33 16.58 -14.78
N LEU A 181 -7.71 15.66 -14.05
CA LEU A 181 -6.26 15.47 -14.00
C LEU A 181 -5.69 15.18 -15.40
N ILE A 182 -6.24 14.19 -16.10
CA ILE A 182 -5.79 13.78 -17.44
C ILE A 182 -5.93 14.93 -18.44
N ARG A 183 -7.08 15.61 -18.45
CA ARG A 183 -7.35 16.69 -19.40
C ARG A 183 -6.59 17.99 -19.10
N SER A 184 -5.95 18.08 -17.93
CA SER A 184 -5.33 19.34 -17.50
C SER A 184 -4.13 19.74 -18.34
N GLY A 185 -3.37 18.77 -18.88
CA GLY A 185 -2.09 19.04 -19.55
C GLY A 185 -1.05 19.71 -18.64
N LYS A 186 -1.20 19.58 -17.31
CA LYS A 186 -0.36 20.26 -16.30
C LYS A 186 0.71 19.37 -15.67
N ILE A 187 0.89 18.16 -16.19
CA ILE A 187 1.85 17.16 -15.70
C ILE A 187 2.74 16.74 -16.86
N TRP A 188 4.03 16.69 -16.60
CA TRP A 188 5.04 16.13 -17.49
C TRP A 188 5.86 15.13 -16.69
N ALA A 189 5.70 13.84 -16.98
CA ALA A 189 6.32 12.76 -16.23
C ALA A 189 6.79 11.62 -17.12
N LEU A 190 7.84 10.93 -16.67
CA LEU A 190 8.20 9.61 -17.15
C LEU A 190 7.48 8.59 -16.29
N GLN A 191 6.96 7.54 -16.91
CA GLN A 191 6.23 6.48 -16.24
C GLN A 191 6.78 5.12 -16.68
N LEU A 192 6.86 4.20 -15.73
CA LEU A 192 7.08 2.79 -15.96
C LEU A 192 5.83 2.04 -15.47
N ASP A 193 5.19 1.30 -16.37
CA ASP A 193 4.07 0.42 -16.03
C ASP A 193 4.58 -0.93 -15.51
N GLN A 194 3.74 -1.63 -14.74
CA GLN A 194 4.08 -2.95 -14.18
C GLN A 194 4.32 -4.01 -15.27
N ASP A 195 3.77 -3.79 -16.47
CA ASP A 195 4.00 -4.62 -17.64
C ASP A 195 5.12 -4.02 -18.48
N GLY A 196 6.37 -4.40 -18.20
CA GLY A 196 7.52 -4.03 -19.02
C GLY A 196 7.48 -4.67 -20.41
N GLN A 197 6.64 -4.17 -21.31
CA GLN A 197 6.74 -4.37 -22.76
C GLN A 197 7.09 -3.08 -23.48
#